data_AF-A0A659UQW0-F1
#
_entry.id   AF-A0A659UQW0-F1
#
_cell.length_a   1.000
_cell.length_b   1.000
_cell.length_c   1.000
_cell.angle_alpha   90.00
_cell.angle_beta   90.00
_cell.angle_gamma   90.00
#
_symmetry.space_group_name_H-M   'P 1'
#
loop_
_entity.id
_entity.type
_entity.pdbx_description
1 polymer ?
#
loop_
_entity_poly.entity_id
_entity_poly.type
_entity_poly.pdbx_seq_one_letter_code
_entity_poly.pdbx_strand_id
1 'polypeptide(L)' 'RLPENAFLDMSFRIGSGRGAEDKKRTGEAVFTAVSQYLATLFETPHFALSLEIREFDPVLSWKKNAIHPRLRGK' A
#
# COMPACT_ATOMS: atom_id res chain seq x y z
N ARG A 1 7.54 28.43 6.56
CA ARG A 1 7.49 27.07 5.94
C ARG A 1 8.79 26.37 6.32
N LEU A 2 8.74 25.19 6.90
CA LEU A 2 9.92 24.39 7.23
C LEU A 2 10.33 23.61 5.98
N PRO A 3 11.44 23.94 5.31
CA PRO A 3 11.86 23.27 4.08
C PRO A 3 12.26 21.80 4.31
N GLU A 4 12.49 21.41 5.56
CA GLU A 4 12.83 20.05 5.96
C GLU A 4 11.62 19.11 5.91
N ASN A 5 10.40 19.65 5.92
CA ASN A 5 9.18 18.85 5.97
C ASN A 5 8.98 18.01 4.70
N ALA A 6 8.90 16.69 4.87
CA ALA A 6 8.64 15.71 3.82
C ALA A 6 7.46 14.80 4.19
N PHE A 7 6.76 14.29 3.18
CA PHE A 7 5.65 13.35 3.37
C PHE A 7 5.65 12.26 2.30
N LEU A 8 5.19 11.07 2.67
CA LEU A 8 4.87 9.97 1.76
C LEU A 8 3.44 9.48 2.01
N ASP A 9 2.56 9.63 1.01
CA ASP A 9 1.22 9.06 1.03
C ASP A 9 1.16 7.82 0.12
N MET A 10 0.71 6.70 0.69
CA MET A 10 0.62 5.43 -0.01
C MET A 10 -0.83 4.99 -0.17
N SER A 11 -1.17 4.51 -1.38
CA SER A 11 -2.46 3.90 -1.67
C SER A 11 -2.29 2.46 -2.15
N PHE A 12 -2.88 1.51 -1.43
CA PHE A 12 -2.95 0.11 -1.83
C PHE A 12 -4.36 -0.21 -2.30
N ARG A 13 -4.53 -0.25 -3.63
CA ARG A 13 -5.80 -0.56 -4.29
C ARG A 13 -5.95 -2.06 -4.57
N ILE A 14 -7.01 -2.67 -4.07
CA ILE A 14 -7.33 -4.10 -4.24
C ILE A 14 -8.76 -4.30 -4.75
N GLY A 15 -9.06 -5.50 -5.27
CA GLY A 15 -10.44 -5.87 -5.59
C GLY A 15 -11.24 -6.09 -4.30
N SER A 16 -12.56 -5.88 -4.37
CA SER A 16 -13.46 -6.16 -3.25
C SER A 16 -13.51 -7.65 -2.89
N GLY A 17 -13.98 -7.95 -1.68
CA GLY A 17 -14.24 -9.33 -1.21
C GLY A 17 -13.19 -9.90 -0.25
N ARG A 18 -12.29 -9.07 0.30
CA ARG A 18 -11.39 -9.47 1.40
C ARG A 18 -11.99 -9.05 2.74
N GLY A 19 -11.80 -9.89 3.77
CA GLY A 19 -12.24 -9.60 5.14
C GLY A 19 -11.49 -8.41 5.74
N ALA A 20 -12.08 -7.79 6.78
CA ALA A 20 -11.46 -6.68 7.49
C ALA A 20 -10.13 -7.09 8.15
N GLU A 21 -10.06 -8.31 8.69
CA GLU A 21 -8.85 -8.85 9.31
C GLU A 21 -7.69 -9.01 8.31
N ASP A 22 -7.96 -9.55 7.12
CA ASP A 22 -6.95 -9.68 6.06
C ASP A 22 -6.42 -8.33 5.60
N LYS A 23 -7.33 -7.35 5.42
CA LYS A 23 -6.95 -5.98 5.07
C LYS A 23 -6.10 -5.35 6.16
N LYS A 24 -6.47 -5.51 7.43
CA LYS A 24 -5.71 -5.01 8.58
C LYS A 24 -4.30 -5.62 8.63
N ARG A 25 -4.20 -6.96 8.59
CA ARG A 25 -2.91 -7.67 8.59
C ARG A 25 -2.01 -7.26 7.43
N THR A 26 -2.59 -7.06 6.24
CA THR A 26 -1.85 -6.58 5.06
C THR A 26 -1.35 -5.15 5.27
N GLY A 27 -2.20 -4.27 5.79
CA GLY A 27 -1.84 -2.87 6.08
C GLY A 27 -0.72 -2.77 7.11
N GLU A 28 -0.82 -3.51 8.21
CA GLU A 28 0.21 -3.58 9.25
C GLU A 28 1.54 -4.08 8.70
N ALA A 29 1.52 -5.14 7.88
CA ALA A 29 2.74 -5.70 7.29
C ALA A 29 3.43 -4.70 6.33
N VAL A 30 2.67 -4.08 5.43
CA VAL A 30 3.20 -3.08 4.49
C VAL A 30 3.71 -1.84 5.23
N PHE A 31 2.93 -1.31 6.17
CA PHE A 31 3.30 -0.12 6.93
C PHE A 31 4.55 -0.35 7.78
N THR A 32 4.68 -1.54 8.40
CA THR A 32 5.87 -1.92 9.15
C THR A 32 7.10 -1.97 8.26
N ALA A 33 7.03 -2.64 7.10
CA ALA A 33 8.16 -2.74 6.20
C ALA A 33 8.63 -1.37 5.67
N VAL A 34 7.68 -0.49 5.30
CA VAL A 34 8.01 0.86 4.84
C VAL A 34 8.54 1.72 5.97
N SER A 35 7.96 1.65 7.17
CA SER A 35 8.45 2.36 8.36
C SER A 35 9.88 1.95 8.71
N GLN A 36 10.20 0.66 8.62
CA GLN A 36 11.56 0.15 8.84
C GLN A 36 12.55 0.67 7.80
N TYR A 37 12.15 0.66 6.52
CA TYR A 37 12.99 1.18 5.44
C TYR A 37 13.24 2.69 5.55
N LEU A 38 12.25 3.45 6.01
CA LEU A 38 12.32 4.91 6.17
C LEU A 38 12.73 5.36 7.58
N ALA A 39 13.24 4.45 8.42
CA ALA A 39 13.50 4.73 9.83
C ALA A 39 14.35 5.99 10.05
N THR A 40 15.37 6.23 9.21
CA THR A 40 16.24 7.41 9.31
C THR A 40 15.50 8.73 9.11
N LEU A 41 14.40 8.77 8.34
CA LEU A 41 13.62 10.00 8.17
C LEU A 41 12.83 10.36 9.44
N PHE A 42 12.48 9.37 10.26
CA PHE A 42 11.80 9.54 11.55
C PHE A 42 12.74 9.92 12.69
N GLU A 43 14.06 9.94 12.48
CA GLU A 43 15.03 10.49 13.44
C GLU A 43 14.86 12.02 13.61
N THR A 44 14.07 12.66 12.74
CA THR A 44 13.71 14.09 12.81
C THR A 44 12.19 14.27 12.82
N PRO A 45 11.67 15.38 13.38
CA PRO A 45 10.22 15.63 13.45
C PRO A 45 9.63 16.14 12.12
N HIS A 46 10.32 15.96 10.99
CA HIS A 46 9.98 16.58 9.71
C HIS A 46 9.39 15.60 8.70
N PHE A 47 9.18 14.34 9.05
CA PHE A 47 8.66 13.33 8.12
C PHE A 47 7.29 12.80 8.54
N ALA A 48 6.40 12.62 7.55
CA ALA A 48 5.09 11.99 7.72
C ALA A 48 4.89 10.83 6.74
N LEU A 49 4.28 9.74 7.22
CA LEU A 49 3.96 8.55 6.42
C LEU A 49 2.50 8.16 6.61
N SER A 50 1.78 7.97 5.51
CA SER A 50 0.41 7.45 5.50
C SER A 50 0.26 6.26 4.55
N LEU A 51 -0.67 5.38 4.88
CA LEU A 51 -1.11 4.27 4.04
C LEU A 51 -2.61 4.10 4.14
N GLU A 52 -3.26 3.96 2.99
CA GLU A 52 -4.67 3.60 2.90
C GLU A 52 -4.85 2.39 1.99
N ILE A 53 -5.67 1.42 2.44
CA ILE A 53 -6.13 0.30 1.60
C ILE A 53 -7.53 0.63 1.08
N ARG A 54 -7.70 0.61 -0.24
CA ARG A 54 -8.98 0.90 -0.92
C ARG A 54 -9.41 -0.27 -1.78
N GLU A 55 -10.72 -0.50 -1.82
CA GLU A 55 -11.32 -1.44 -2.76
C GLU A 55 -11.78 -0.70 -4.02
N PHE A 56 -11.71 -1.37 -5.17
CA PHE A 56 -12.32 -0.89 -6.40
C PHE A 56 -13.62 -1.62 -6.72
N ASP A 57 -14.51 -0.88 -7.38
CA ASP A 57 -15.73 -1.44 -7.94
C ASP A 57 -15.37 -2.47 -9.04
N PRO A 58 -15.82 -3.74 -8.92
CA PRO A 58 -15.50 -4.78 -9.87
C PRO A 58 -16.18 -4.59 -11.24
N VAL A 59 -17.33 -3.92 -11.30
CA VAL A 59 -18.06 -3.59 -12.54
C VAL A 59 -17.32 -2.48 -13.30
N LEU A 60 -16.74 -1.53 -12.57
CA LEU A 60 -15.95 -0.43 -13.13
C LEU A 60 -14.44 -0.76 -13.17
N SER A 61 -14.09 -2.03 -13.41
CA SER A 61 -12.70 -2.49 -13.50
C SER A 61 -12.50 -3.45 -14.67
N TRP A 62 -11.81 -2.97 -15.72
CA TRP A 62 -11.43 -3.78 -16.88
C TRP A 62 -9.98 -4.25 -16.77
N LYS A 63 -9.73 -5.54 -17.07
CA LYS A 63 -8.40 -6.16 -16.99
C LYS A 63 -8.09 -6.94 -18.26
N LYS A 64 -6.88 -6.79 -18.80
CA LYS A 64 -6.31 -7.62 -19.87
C LYS A 64 -4.89 -7.99 -19.49
N ASN A 65 -4.68 -9.23 -19.05
CA ASN A 65 -3.43 -9.67 -18.42
C ASN A 65 -2.81 -10.87 -19.15
N ALA A 66 -1.68 -10.65 -19.81
CA ALA A 66 -0.92 -11.72 -20.48
C ALA A 66 -0.04 -12.57 -19.53
N ILE A 67 0.05 -12.19 -18.25
CA ILE A 67 0.95 -12.83 -17.28
C ILE A 67 0.34 -14.09 -16.64
N HIS A 68 -1.00 -14.18 -16.55
CA HIS A 68 -1.65 -15.33 -15.88
C HIS A 68 -1.27 -16.70 -16.44
N PRO A 69 -1.15 -16.92 -17.77
CA PRO A 69 -0.71 -18.20 -18.31
C PRO A 69 0.65 -18.65 -17.77
N ARG A 70 1.61 -17.73 -17.66
CA ARG A 70 2.95 -18.02 -17.12
C ARG A 70 2.92 -18.40 -15.64
N LEU A 71 1.97 -17.88 -14.87
CA LEU A 71 1.87 -18.10 -13.43
C LEU A 71 1.01 -19.31 -13.05
N ARG A 72 0.09 -19.75 -13.91
CA ARG A 72 -0.78 -20.92 -13.67
C ARG A 72 -0.06 -22.28 -13.81
N GLY A 73 1.11 -22.29 -14.46
CA GLY A 73 1.95 -23.48 -14.65
C GLY A 73 3.08 -23.63 -13.62
N LYS A 74 3.03 -22.88 -12.52
CA LYS A 74 3.87 -23.04 -11.33
C LYS A 74 2.99 -23.40 -10.15
#